data_AF-A0A539DIF6-F1
#
_entry.id   AF-A0A539DIF6-F1
#
_cell.length_a   1.000
_cell.length_b   1.000
_cell.length_c   1.000
_cell.angle_alpha   90.00
_cell.angle_beta   90.00
_cell.angle_gamma   90.00
#
_symmetry.space_group_name_H-M   'P 1'
#
loop_
_entity.id
_entity.type
_entity.pdbx_description
1 polymer ?
#
loop_
_entity_poly.entity_id
_entity_poly.type
_entity_poly.pdbx_seq_one_letter_code
_entity_poly.pdbx_strand_id
1 'polypeptide(L)'
;MRAGARFANARAAAGRSQIVERQASIASAEAGARIAQSELTRYGRLAEGGWVATQRLQTVRAQADQAAAGVRQARASFDAQQREAAAMSAEGAQAAAAAQQAEAALTQARIDLDRTVIRAPVAGVVGARGVRAGQYVRQGANLMSVVPLGETYVVANFKETQVARMRIGQTVEIHADAFGSKRVRGRVDSFSPATGSEFALIPVENATGNFTKIVQRVPVKIAVDRSEPLAAALRPGLSIAVKVDLHSQGGATFAESATAGARVVQRPTAEAAE
;
A
#
# COMPACT_ATOMS: atom_id res chain seq x y z
N MET A 1 7.75 20.22 -16.90
CA MET A 1 8.58 18.98 -16.85
C MET A 1 8.23 17.97 -17.95
N ARG A 2 6.96 17.60 -18.19
CA ARG A 2 6.59 16.66 -19.27
C ARG A 2 7.05 17.06 -20.69
N ALA A 3 7.13 18.36 -20.97
CA ALA A 3 7.70 18.87 -22.23
C ALA A 3 9.20 18.56 -22.38
N GLY A 4 9.97 18.53 -21.28
CA GLY A 4 11.40 18.22 -21.28
C GLY A 4 11.68 16.76 -21.64
N ALA A 5 10.90 15.82 -21.09
CA ALA A 5 11.02 14.40 -21.43
C ALA A 5 10.69 14.11 -22.91
N ARG A 6 9.66 14.77 -23.47
CA ARG A 6 9.35 14.64 -24.90
C ARG A 6 10.46 15.22 -25.78
N PHE A 7 11.03 16.35 -25.38
CA PHE A 7 12.13 16.98 -26.11
C PHE A 7 13.41 16.13 -26.08
N ALA A 8 13.72 15.52 -24.94
CA ALA A 8 14.84 14.57 -24.81
C ALA A 8 14.65 13.33 -25.69
N ASN A 9 13.44 12.76 -25.72
CA ASN A 9 13.13 11.62 -26.59
C ASN A 9 13.23 11.97 -28.09
N ALA A 10 12.78 13.17 -28.50
CA ALA A 10 12.92 13.64 -29.88
C ALA A 10 14.39 13.82 -30.28
N ARG A 11 15.23 14.38 -29.39
CA ARG A 11 16.68 14.47 -29.60
C ARG A 11 17.36 13.09 -29.67
N ALA A 12 16.97 12.14 -28.82
CA ALA A 12 17.49 10.78 -28.86
C ALA A 12 17.18 10.08 -30.19
N ALA A 13 15.98 10.31 -30.75
CA ALA A 13 15.62 9.80 -32.08
C ALA A 13 16.47 10.44 -33.19
N ALA A 14 16.69 11.76 -33.15
CA ALA A 14 17.58 12.45 -34.08
C ALA A 14 19.04 11.96 -33.98
N GLY A 15 19.52 11.68 -32.76
CA GLY A 15 20.84 11.10 -32.52
C GLY A 15 21.02 9.72 -33.14
N ARG A 16 19.98 8.87 -33.11
CA ARG A 16 20.02 7.55 -33.79
C ARG A 16 20.20 7.67 -35.30
N SER A 17 19.51 8.60 -35.94
CA SER A 17 19.67 8.85 -37.38
C SER A 17 21.09 9.30 -37.72
N GLN A 18 21.69 10.17 -36.89
CA GLN A 18 23.08 10.60 -37.06
C GLN A 18 24.08 9.46 -36.85
N ILE A 19 23.82 8.53 -35.92
CA ILE A 19 24.67 7.32 -35.73
C ILE A 19 24.67 6.46 -37.00
N VAL A 20 23.51 6.24 -37.62
CA VAL A 20 23.39 5.48 -38.87
C VAL A 20 24.15 6.17 -40.01
N GLU A 21 24.03 7.50 -40.13
CA GLU A 21 24.78 8.30 -41.10
C GLU A 21 26.30 8.17 -40.90
N ARG A 22 26.78 8.30 -39.66
CA ARG A 22 28.21 8.14 -39.32
C ARG A 22 28.70 6.71 -39.57
N GLN A 23 27.87 5.71 -39.35
CA GLN A 23 28.18 4.32 -39.67
C GLN A 23 28.33 4.10 -41.17
N ALA A 24 27.45 4.69 -41.99
CA ALA A 24 27.59 4.68 -43.44
C ALA A 24 28.88 5.40 -43.90
N SER A 25 29.26 6.49 -43.22
CA SER A 25 30.53 7.20 -43.48
C SER A 25 31.76 6.33 -43.21
N ILE A 26 31.75 5.51 -42.13
CA ILE A 26 32.81 4.52 -41.89
C ILE A 26 32.87 3.52 -43.04
N ALA A 27 31.73 2.96 -43.46
CA ALA A 27 31.69 1.96 -44.53
C ALA A 27 32.27 2.53 -45.85
N SER A 28 31.97 3.79 -46.17
CA SER A 28 32.54 4.51 -47.31
C SER A 28 34.05 4.72 -47.17
N ALA A 29 34.52 5.15 -45.99
CA ALA A 29 35.94 5.37 -45.73
C ALA A 29 36.74 4.05 -45.80
N GLU A 30 36.19 2.96 -45.27
CA GLU A 30 36.78 1.63 -45.34
C GLU A 30 36.85 1.10 -46.77
N ALA A 31 35.82 1.35 -47.59
CA ALA A 31 35.87 1.01 -49.01
C ALA A 31 36.99 1.77 -49.74
N GLY A 32 37.15 3.07 -49.49
CA GLY A 32 38.25 3.87 -50.03
C GLY A 32 39.63 3.38 -49.56
N ALA A 33 39.77 3.05 -48.28
CA ALA A 33 41.00 2.49 -47.73
C ALA A 33 41.35 1.12 -48.32
N ARG A 34 40.36 0.24 -48.56
CA ARG A 34 40.59 -1.05 -49.24
C ARG A 34 41.14 -0.84 -50.65
N ILE A 35 40.59 0.10 -51.41
CA ILE A 35 41.08 0.43 -52.75
C ILE A 35 42.53 0.92 -52.67
N ALA A 36 42.82 1.91 -51.81
CA ALA A 36 44.17 2.46 -51.68
C ALA A 36 45.21 1.41 -51.21
N GLN A 37 44.82 0.50 -50.31
CA GLN A 37 45.67 -0.59 -49.85
C GLN A 37 45.95 -1.62 -50.96
N SER A 38 44.95 -1.91 -51.79
CA SER A 38 45.11 -2.81 -52.94
C SER A 38 46.05 -2.21 -53.99
N GLU A 39 45.96 -0.89 -54.23
CA GLU A 39 46.88 -0.18 -55.10
C GLU A 39 48.30 -0.21 -54.56
N LEU A 40 48.49 0.07 -53.26
CA LEU A 40 49.82 0.01 -52.63
C LEU A 40 50.44 -1.38 -52.76
N THR A 41 49.66 -2.44 -52.54
CA THR A 41 50.12 -3.83 -52.68
C THR A 41 50.52 -4.13 -54.13
N ARG A 42 49.71 -3.68 -55.09
CA ARG A 42 49.95 -3.85 -56.53
C ARG A 42 51.23 -3.13 -56.97
N TYR A 43 51.38 -1.85 -56.61
CA TYR A 43 52.56 -1.05 -56.96
C TYR A 43 53.82 -1.49 -56.22
N GLY A 44 53.71 -2.03 -55.00
CA GLY A 44 54.82 -2.65 -54.28
C GLY A 44 55.43 -3.83 -55.04
N ARG A 45 54.60 -4.78 -55.48
CA ARG A 45 55.06 -5.93 -56.31
C ARG A 45 55.68 -5.50 -57.64
N LEU A 46 55.12 -4.48 -58.28
CA LEU A 46 55.65 -3.96 -59.54
C LEU A 46 57.01 -3.24 -59.36
N ALA A 47 57.21 -2.58 -58.22
CA ALA A 47 58.47 -1.93 -57.88
C ALA A 47 59.60 -2.94 -57.58
N GLU A 48 59.29 -4.09 -56.98
CA GLU A 48 60.25 -5.20 -56.78
C GLU A 48 60.86 -5.70 -58.10
N GLY A 49 60.09 -5.67 -59.18
CA GLY A 49 60.57 -6.00 -60.53
C GLY A 49 61.23 -4.85 -61.29
N GLY A 50 61.35 -3.66 -60.70
CA GLY A 50 61.95 -2.46 -61.34
C GLY A 50 61.05 -1.73 -62.35
N TRP A 51 59.76 -2.07 -62.43
CA TRP A 51 58.84 -1.56 -63.46
C TRP A 51 58.15 -0.22 -63.12
N VAL A 52 58.43 0.36 -61.95
CA VAL A 52 57.74 1.56 -61.44
C VAL A 52 58.75 2.52 -60.80
N ALA A 53 58.57 3.82 -61.05
CA ALA A 53 59.37 4.88 -60.42
C ALA A 53 59.11 4.96 -58.91
N THR A 54 60.17 5.14 -58.11
CA THR A 54 60.11 5.29 -56.64
C THR A 54 59.12 6.37 -56.19
N GLN A 55 59.06 7.49 -56.93
CA GLN A 55 58.12 8.58 -56.67
C GLN A 55 56.66 8.10 -56.70
N ARG A 56 56.29 7.23 -57.66
CA ARG A 56 54.92 6.71 -57.77
C ARG A 56 54.57 5.83 -56.59
N LEU A 57 55.49 4.99 -56.11
CA LEU A 57 55.30 4.17 -54.92
C LEU A 57 55.10 5.04 -53.68
N GLN A 58 55.89 6.10 -53.51
CA GLN A 58 55.72 7.06 -52.41
C GLN A 58 54.36 7.75 -52.44
N THR A 59 53.88 8.17 -53.61
CA THR A 59 52.54 8.78 -53.74
C THR A 59 51.43 7.81 -53.34
N VAL A 60 51.47 6.56 -53.81
CA VAL A 60 50.44 5.57 -53.48
C VAL A 60 50.49 5.19 -52.00
N ARG A 61 51.69 5.13 -51.40
CA ARG A 61 51.86 4.91 -49.96
C ARG A 61 51.24 6.05 -49.14
N ALA A 62 51.54 7.31 -49.50
CA ALA A 62 50.93 8.46 -48.86
C ALA A 62 49.39 8.47 -49.00
N GLN A 63 48.85 8.07 -50.16
CA GLN A 63 47.41 7.92 -50.37
C GLN A 63 46.79 6.82 -49.49
N ALA A 64 47.46 5.68 -49.32
CA ALA A 64 47.01 4.62 -48.42
C ALA A 64 47.03 5.06 -46.96
N ASP A 65 48.09 5.74 -46.52
CA ASP A 65 48.21 6.29 -45.17
C ASP A 65 47.12 7.35 -44.90
N GLN A 66 46.84 8.21 -45.88
CA GLN A 66 45.75 9.20 -45.83
C GLN A 66 44.37 8.52 -45.74
N ALA A 67 44.12 7.48 -46.54
CA ALA A 67 42.86 6.74 -46.49
C ALA A 67 42.68 6.02 -45.14
N ALA A 68 43.74 5.40 -44.61
CA ALA A 68 43.74 4.78 -43.28
C ALA A 68 43.49 5.82 -42.16
N ALA A 69 44.06 7.02 -42.28
CA ALA A 69 43.77 8.12 -41.36
C ALA A 69 42.30 8.56 -41.46
N GLY A 70 41.72 8.59 -42.67
CA GLY A 70 40.30 8.85 -42.89
C GLY A 70 39.39 7.84 -42.18
N VAL A 71 39.72 6.55 -42.21
CA VAL A 71 38.97 5.53 -41.44
C VAL A 71 39.06 5.79 -39.93
N ARG A 72 40.25 6.10 -39.41
CA ARG A 72 40.43 6.42 -37.98
C ARG A 72 39.60 7.64 -37.57
N GLN A 73 39.57 8.67 -38.40
CA GLN A 73 38.76 9.86 -38.18
C GLN A 73 37.26 9.53 -38.19
N ALA A 74 36.77 8.77 -39.18
CA ALA A 74 35.36 8.38 -39.28
C ALA A 74 34.93 7.55 -38.06
N ARG A 75 35.76 6.62 -37.59
CA ARG A 75 35.53 5.83 -36.37
C ARG A 75 35.48 6.72 -35.13
N ALA A 76 36.44 7.63 -34.97
CA ALA A 76 36.45 8.56 -33.85
C ALA A 76 35.19 9.45 -33.82
N SER A 77 34.72 9.93 -34.98
CA SER A 77 33.48 10.71 -35.08
C SER A 77 32.24 9.88 -34.73
N PHE A 78 32.19 8.59 -35.11
CA PHE A 78 31.10 7.69 -34.73
C PHE A 78 31.08 7.44 -33.21
N ASP A 79 32.24 7.18 -32.60
CA ASP A 79 32.33 6.97 -31.16
C ASP A 79 31.99 8.22 -30.34
N ALA A 80 32.33 9.41 -30.87
CA ALA A 80 31.89 10.68 -30.27
C ALA A 80 30.37 10.83 -30.33
N GLN A 81 29.76 10.56 -31.49
CA GLN A 81 28.32 10.62 -31.67
C GLN A 81 27.56 9.62 -30.78
N GLN A 82 28.09 8.40 -30.62
CA GLN A 82 27.50 7.41 -29.71
C GLN A 82 27.52 7.88 -28.26
N ARG A 83 28.63 8.47 -27.81
CA ARG A 83 28.75 9.01 -26.44
C ARG A 83 27.80 10.18 -26.21
N GLU A 84 27.65 11.07 -27.19
CA GLU A 84 26.70 12.18 -27.12
C GLU A 84 25.25 11.70 -27.04
N ALA A 85 24.87 10.72 -27.88
CA ALA A 85 23.52 10.13 -27.83
C ALA A 85 23.23 9.43 -26.48
N ALA A 86 24.22 8.74 -25.91
CA ALA A 86 24.11 8.12 -24.60
C ALA A 86 23.92 9.16 -23.48
N ALA A 87 24.69 10.26 -23.52
CA ALA A 87 24.56 11.35 -22.57
C ALA A 87 23.17 12.02 -22.64
N MET A 88 22.67 12.31 -23.84
CA MET A 88 21.32 12.86 -24.03
C MET A 88 20.22 11.93 -23.52
N SER A 89 20.38 10.61 -23.71
CA SER A 89 19.44 9.63 -23.19
C SER A 89 19.44 9.60 -21.65
N ALA A 90 20.61 9.70 -21.03
CA ALA A 90 20.74 9.75 -19.58
C ALA A 90 20.10 11.02 -18.99
N GLU A 91 20.33 12.19 -19.61
CA GLU A 91 19.67 13.44 -19.25
C GLU A 91 18.14 13.34 -19.37
N GLY A 92 17.66 12.72 -20.44
CA GLY A 92 16.22 12.46 -20.63
C GLY A 92 15.62 11.58 -19.54
N ALA A 93 16.31 10.51 -19.15
CA ALA A 93 15.90 9.64 -18.06
C ALA A 93 15.88 10.38 -16.71
N GLN A 94 16.89 11.20 -16.43
CA GLN A 94 16.95 12.03 -15.22
C GLN A 94 15.80 13.05 -15.17
N ALA A 95 15.50 13.72 -16.29
CA ALA A 95 14.39 14.65 -16.37
C ALA A 95 13.02 13.97 -16.21
N ALA A 96 12.87 12.74 -16.73
CA ALA A 96 11.68 11.94 -16.54
C ALA A 96 11.51 11.52 -15.08
N ALA A 97 12.59 11.07 -14.42
CA ALA A 97 12.59 10.73 -13.00
C ALA A 97 12.24 11.95 -12.12
N ALA A 98 12.81 13.12 -12.39
CA ALA A 98 12.47 14.37 -11.69
C ALA A 98 10.99 14.75 -11.90
N ALA A 99 10.45 14.54 -13.09
CA ALA A 99 9.02 14.77 -13.36
C ALA A 99 8.12 13.83 -12.54
N GLN A 100 8.48 12.55 -12.43
CA GLN A 100 7.75 11.58 -11.61
C GLN A 100 7.81 11.93 -10.12
N GLN A 101 8.98 12.34 -9.62
CA GLN A 101 9.13 12.81 -8.24
C GLN A 101 8.24 14.03 -7.96
N ALA A 102 8.20 15.00 -8.87
CA ALA A 102 7.33 16.17 -8.73
C ALA A 102 5.83 15.80 -8.75
N GLU A 103 5.43 14.82 -9.57
CA GLU A 103 4.06 14.32 -9.62
C GLU A 103 3.67 13.54 -8.35
N ALA A 104 4.60 12.76 -7.78
CA ALA A 104 4.42 12.12 -6.49
C ALA A 104 4.29 13.15 -5.35
N ALA A 105 5.13 14.19 -5.33
CA ALA A 105 5.04 15.28 -4.35
C ALA A 105 3.71 16.05 -4.46
N LEU A 106 3.23 16.29 -5.69
CA LEU A 106 1.91 16.90 -5.91
C LEU A 106 0.78 16.01 -5.38
N THR A 107 0.87 14.70 -5.61
CA THR A 107 -0.13 13.74 -5.12
C THR A 107 -0.14 13.68 -3.59
N GLN A 108 1.04 13.66 -2.97
CA GLN A 108 1.18 13.71 -1.52
C GLN A 108 0.56 15.01 -0.95
N ALA A 109 0.88 16.17 -1.53
CA ALA A 109 0.31 17.45 -1.11
C ALA A 109 -1.22 17.50 -1.25
N ARG A 110 -1.79 16.84 -2.27
CA ARG A 110 -3.25 16.70 -2.44
C ARG A 110 -3.87 15.82 -1.35
N ILE A 111 -3.22 14.71 -1.01
CA ILE A 111 -3.66 13.83 0.09
C ILE A 111 -3.60 14.59 1.41
N ASP A 112 -2.54 15.36 1.65
CA ASP A 112 -2.40 16.14 2.88
C ASP A 112 -3.45 17.25 2.97
N LEU A 113 -3.79 17.89 1.84
CA LEU A 113 -4.90 18.84 1.76
C LEU A 113 -6.25 18.17 2.04
N ASP A 114 -6.53 17.00 1.47
CA ASP A 114 -7.78 16.29 1.73
C ASP A 114 -7.89 15.85 3.20
N ARG A 115 -6.77 15.44 3.80
CA ARG A 115 -6.66 15.10 5.23
C ARG A 115 -6.82 16.29 6.18
N THR A 116 -6.88 17.54 5.69
CA THR A 116 -7.28 18.68 6.52
C THR A 116 -8.77 18.63 6.89
N VAL A 117 -9.58 17.93 6.08
CA VAL A 117 -11.01 17.74 6.34
C VAL A 117 -11.20 16.39 7.02
N ILE A 118 -11.32 16.41 8.36
CA ILE A 118 -11.55 15.21 9.14
C ILE A 118 -13.01 14.77 9.01
N ARG A 119 -13.24 13.63 8.35
CA ARG A 119 -14.56 13.01 8.17
C ARG A 119 -14.72 11.83 9.13
N ALA A 120 -15.95 11.59 9.57
CA ALA A 120 -16.26 10.40 10.37
C ALA A 120 -16.22 9.13 9.49
N PRO A 121 -15.56 8.05 9.92
CA PRO A 121 -15.49 6.80 9.14
C PRO A 121 -16.80 6.00 9.17
N VAL A 122 -17.65 6.25 10.17
CA VAL A 122 -18.94 5.60 10.36
C VAL A 122 -20.01 6.64 10.67
N ALA A 123 -21.25 6.34 10.29
CA ALA A 123 -22.40 7.12 10.72
C ALA A 123 -22.62 6.96 12.23
N GLY A 124 -22.89 8.06 12.93
CA GLY A 124 -23.07 8.04 14.38
C GLY A 124 -23.27 9.42 14.96
N VAL A 125 -23.27 9.51 16.28
CA VAL A 125 -23.38 10.76 17.04
C VAL A 125 -22.06 11.05 17.74
N VAL A 126 -21.65 12.32 17.72
CA VAL A 126 -20.45 12.77 18.44
C VAL A 126 -20.72 12.76 19.94
N GLY A 127 -20.08 11.85 20.67
CA GLY A 127 -20.23 11.70 22.13
C GLY A 127 -19.34 12.66 22.93
N ALA A 128 -18.15 12.96 22.42
CA ALA A 128 -17.23 13.93 23.03
C ALA A 128 -16.47 14.68 21.94
N ARG A 129 -16.31 16.00 22.11
CA ARG A 129 -15.52 16.88 21.23
C ARG A 129 -14.41 17.53 22.05
N GLY A 130 -13.16 17.12 21.81
CA GLY A 130 -11.98 17.59 22.55
C GLY A 130 -11.29 18.81 21.94
N VAL A 131 -11.89 19.43 20.92
CA VAL A 131 -11.29 20.53 20.16
C VAL A 131 -12.21 21.73 20.03
N ARG A 132 -11.60 22.91 19.90
CA ARG A 132 -12.27 24.20 19.69
C ARG A 132 -11.79 24.86 18.40
N ALA A 133 -12.62 25.72 17.83
CA ALA A 133 -12.23 26.53 16.67
C ALA A 133 -11.02 27.41 17.03
N GLY A 134 -10.03 27.47 16.14
CA GLY A 134 -8.76 28.18 16.36
C GLY A 134 -7.70 27.41 17.15
N GLN A 135 -8.02 26.22 17.67
CA GLN A 135 -7.04 25.38 18.37
C GLN A 135 -6.13 24.66 17.37
N TYR A 136 -4.81 24.77 17.58
CA TYR A 136 -3.82 24.00 16.84
C TYR A 136 -3.82 22.54 17.29
N VAL A 137 -3.85 21.61 16.34
CA VAL A 137 -3.91 20.16 16.59
C VAL A 137 -2.76 19.45 15.86
N ARG A 138 -2.19 18.42 16.49
CA ARG A 138 -1.13 17.59 15.91
C ARG A 138 -1.70 16.32 15.30
N GLN A 139 -0.99 15.75 14.34
CA GLN A 139 -1.33 14.45 13.77
C GLN A 139 -1.40 13.37 14.87
N GLY A 140 -2.42 12.51 14.80
CA GLY A 140 -2.66 11.45 15.79
C GLY A 140 -3.41 11.91 17.05
N ALA A 141 -3.73 13.19 17.19
CA ALA A 141 -4.55 13.66 18.30
C ALA A 141 -6.01 13.18 18.16
N ASN A 142 -6.58 12.68 19.25
CA ASN A 142 -8.00 12.32 19.30
C ASN A 142 -8.85 13.58 19.41
N LEU A 143 -9.55 13.94 18.32
CA LEU A 143 -10.34 15.18 18.25
C LEU A 143 -11.78 14.99 18.74
N MET A 144 -12.36 13.83 18.44
CA MET A 144 -13.76 13.51 18.76
C MET A 144 -13.98 12.01 18.89
N SER A 145 -14.99 11.63 19.66
CA SER A 145 -15.49 10.26 19.74
C SER A 145 -16.84 10.17 19.04
N VAL A 146 -16.98 9.25 18.09
CA VAL A 146 -18.22 9.00 17.34
C VAL A 146 -18.80 7.67 17.80
N VAL A 147 -20.07 7.70 18.21
CA VAL A 147 -20.83 6.53 18.66
C VAL A 147 -21.79 6.09 17.56
N PRO A 148 -21.62 4.91 16.95
CA PRO A 148 -22.52 4.40 15.92
C PRO A 148 -23.85 3.96 16.55
N LEU A 149 -24.97 4.56 16.12
CA LEU A 149 -26.30 4.31 16.70
C LEU A 149 -27.04 3.09 16.09
N GLY A 150 -26.38 2.29 15.24
CA GLY A 150 -27.00 1.15 14.55
C GLY A 150 -26.52 -0.24 15.00
N GLU A 151 -25.44 -0.33 15.77
CA GLU A 151 -24.81 -1.59 16.19
C GLU A 151 -24.72 -1.71 17.71
N THR A 152 -25.75 -1.21 18.39
CA THR A 152 -25.79 -1.24 19.86
C THR A 152 -26.02 -2.67 20.33
N TYR A 153 -25.11 -3.15 21.16
CA TYR A 153 -25.25 -4.40 21.90
C TYR A 153 -25.23 -4.11 23.40
N VAL A 154 -25.81 -5.02 24.16
CA VAL A 154 -25.82 -4.99 25.61
C VAL A 154 -24.88 -6.05 26.14
N VAL A 155 -24.04 -5.68 27.11
CA VAL A 155 -23.25 -6.64 27.89
C VAL A 155 -23.86 -6.73 29.27
N ALA A 156 -24.48 -7.87 29.59
CA ALA A 156 -25.10 -8.11 30.87
C ALA A 156 -24.27 -9.11 31.68
N ASN A 157 -23.94 -8.75 32.92
CA ASN A 157 -23.13 -9.58 33.81
C ASN A 157 -24.04 -10.46 34.68
N PHE A 158 -24.20 -11.72 34.29
CA PHE A 158 -24.99 -12.70 35.05
C PHE A 158 -24.13 -13.48 36.04
N LYS A 159 -24.73 -13.96 37.13
CA LYS A 159 -24.04 -14.90 38.03
C LYS A 159 -23.74 -16.18 37.25
N GLU A 160 -22.58 -16.78 37.48
CA GLU A 160 -22.17 -18.05 36.85
C GLU A 160 -23.27 -19.13 36.97
N THR A 161 -23.92 -19.23 38.14
CA THR A 161 -25.02 -20.16 38.39
C THR A 161 -26.28 -19.91 37.55
N GLN A 162 -26.47 -18.69 37.05
CA GLN A 162 -27.61 -18.32 36.21
C GLN A 162 -27.36 -18.66 34.74
N VAL A 163 -26.11 -18.62 34.28
CA VAL A 163 -25.74 -18.89 32.89
C VAL A 163 -25.93 -20.35 32.50
N ALA A 164 -25.89 -21.27 33.46
CA ALA A 164 -26.06 -22.71 33.21
C ALA A 164 -27.36 -23.07 32.45
N ARG A 165 -28.43 -22.30 32.63
CA ARG A 165 -29.74 -22.53 31.96
C ARG A 165 -29.96 -21.64 30.74
N MET A 166 -29.02 -20.74 30.44
CA MET A 166 -29.12 -19.83 29.31
C MET A 166 -28.65 -20.50 28.02
N ARG A 167 -29.28 -20.14 26.91
CA ARG A 167 -28.96 -20.62 25.56
C ARG A 167 -28.82 -19.46 24.58
N ILE A 168 -27.98 -19.62 23.57
CA ILE A 168 -27.88 -18.66 22.47
C ILE A 168 -29.23 -18.57 21.75
N GLY A 169 -29.64 -17.37 21.39
CA GLY A 169 -30.90 -17.08 20.69
C GLY A 169 -32.11 -16.86 21.60
N GLN A 170 -31.99 -17.08 22.92
CA GLN A 170 -33.09 -16.82 23.85
C GLN A 170 -33.51 -15.35 23.85
N THR A 171 -34.82 -15.11 23.97
CA THR A 171 -35.39 -13.76 24.04
C THR A 171 -35.01 -13.09 25.35
N VAL A 172 -34.64 -11.82 25.24
CA VAL A 172 -34.21 -11.00 26.37
C VAL A 172 -35.03 -9.72 26.41
N GLU A 173 -35.57 -9.40 27.59
CA GLU A 173 -36.12 -8.10 27.90
C GLU A 173 -35.05 -7.23 28.54
N ILE A 174 -34.75 -6.09 27.92
CA ILE A 174 -33.83 -5.07 28.39
C ILE A 174 -34.65 -3.89 28.90
N HIS A 175 -34.38 -3.47 30.11
CA HIS A 175 -34.96 -2.29 30.73
C HIS A 175 -33.82 -1.34 31.07
N ALA A 176 -33.83 -0.11 30.52
CA ALA A 176 -32.89 0.92 30.90
C ALA A 176 -33.58 1.92 31.82
N ASP A 177 -32.93 2.32 32.92
CA ASP A 177 -33.51 3.24 33.90
C ASP A 177 -33.92 4.58 33.24
N ALA A 178 -33.18 4.98 32.21
CA ALA A 178 -33.46 6.18 31.42
C ALA A 178 -34.76 6.12 30.60
N PHE A 179 -35.37 4.94 30.42
CA PHE A 179 -36.58 4.74 29.62
C PHE A 179 -37.86 4.59 30.45
N GLY A 180 -37.77 4.76 31.77
CA GLY A 180 -38.92 4.59 32.66
C GLY A 180 -39.48 3.17 32.54
N SER A 181 -40.78 3.01 32.28
CA SER A 181 -41.42 1.69 32.18
C SER A 181 -41.25 0.96 30.84
N LYS A 182 -40.59 1.57 29.86
CA LYS A 182 -40.50 1.00 28.51
C LYS A 182 -39.40 -0.05 28.43
N ARG A 183 -39.69 -1.13 27.70
CA ARG A 183 -38.79 -2.29 27.52
C ARG A 183 -38.33 -2.39 26.07
N VAL A 184 -37.12 -2.86 25.88
CA VAL A 184 -36.52 -3.15 24.57
C VAL A 184 -36.27 -4.65 24.50
N ARG A 185 -36.64 -5.28 23.39
CA ARG A 185 -36.40 -6.69 23.17
C ARG A 185 -35.05 -6.92 22.49
N GLY A 186 -34.43 -8.04 22.82
CA GLY A 186 -33.19 -8.50 22.23
C GLY A 186 -33.08 -10.02 22.28
N ARG A 187 -31.93 -10.55 21.87
CA ARG A 187 -31.62 -11.98 21.92
C ARG A 187 -30.21 -12.20 22.45
N VAL A 188 -30.00 -13.31 23.14
CA VAL A 188 -28.66 -13.75 23.54
C VAL A 188 -27.85 -14.05 22.28
N ASP A 189 -26.77 -13.29 22.06
CA ASP A 189 -25.89 -13.44 20.90
C ASP A 189 -24.77 -14.43 21.22
N SER A 190 -24.05 -14.19 22.32
CA SER A 190 -22.93 -15.02 22.73
C SER A 190 -22.63 -14.92 24.21
N PHE A 191 -21.89 -15.91 24.71
CA PHE A 191 -21.34 -15.94 26.06
C PHE A 191 -19.85 -15.58 26.01
N SER A 192 -19.37 -14.82 27.00
CA SER A 192 -17.93 -14.54 27.13
C SER A 192 -17.15 -15.82 27.43
N PRO A 193 -15.97 -16.03 26.82
CA PRO A 193 -15.14 -17.20 27.08
C PRO A 193 -14.48 -17.20 28.47
N ALA A 194 -14.48 -16.06 29.18
CA ALA A 194 -13.95 -15.93 30.53
C ALA A 194 -14.81 -14.98 31.41
N THR A 195 -14.65 -15.08 32.72
CA THR A 195 -15.38 -14.29 33.72
C THR A 195 -14.87 -12.84 33.73
N GLY A 196 -15.71 -11.92 34.22
CA GLY A 196 -15.35 -10.49 34.26
C GLY A 196 -14.13 -10.15 35.12
N SER A 197 -13.77 -11.00 36.09
CA SER A 197 -12.59 -10.84 36.95
C SER A 197 -11.27 -11.11 36.23
N GLU A 198 -11.26 -12.02 35.26
CA GLU A 198 -10.07 -12.39 34.47
C GLU A 198 -9.70 -11.32 33.43
N PHE A 199 -10.65 -10.49 33.02
CA PHE A 199 -10.43 -9.36 32.10
C PHE A 199 -10.23 -8.02 32.81
N ALA A 200 -10.22 -8.00 34.15
CA ALA A 200 -10.01 -6.77 34.91
C ALA A 200 -8.52 -6.42 34.98
N LEU A 201 -8.19 -5.13 34.87
CA LEU A 201 -6.81 -4.63 34.97
C LEU A 201 -6.16 -4.96 36.33
N ILE A 202 -7.00 -5.10 37.38
CA ILE A 202 -6.60 -5.54 38.72
C ILE A 202 -7.57 -6.66 39.13
N PRO A 203 -7.14 -7.93 39.08
CA PRO A 203 -7.96 -9.06 39.52
C PRO A 203 -8.20 -8.99 41.03
N VAL A 204 -9.40 -9.38 41.46
CA VAL A 204 -9.70 -9.53 42.89
C VAL A 204 -9.21 -10.93 43.32
N GLU A 205 -7.98 -11.01 43.80
CA GLU A 205 -7.47 -12.23 44.43
C GLU A 205 -7.95 -12.33 45.88
N ASN A 206 -8.76 -13.35 46.18
CA ASN A 206 -9.15 -13.65 47.55
C ASN A 206 -8.04 -14.47 48.21
N ALA A 207 -6.98 -13.79 48.65
CA ALA A 207 -5.77 -14.41 49.22
C ALA A 207 -5.87 -14.76 50.73
N THR A 208 -7.06 -14.75 51.33
CA THR A 208 -7.25 -15.07 52.75
C THR A 208 -8.04 -16.37 52.90
N GLY A 209 -7.52 -17.30 53.70
CA GLY A 209 -7.94 -18.72 53.83
C GLY A 209 -9.35 -19.00 54.36
N ASN A 210 -10.36 -18.24 53.94
CA ASN A 210 -11.77 -18.58 54.08
C ASN A 210 -12.27 -19.23 52.78
N PHE A 211 -12.71 -20.49 52.87
CA PHE A 211 -13.28 -21.28 51.77
C PHE A 211 -14.69 -20.83 51.35
N THR A 212 -15.00 -19.54 51.42
CA THR A 212 -16.31 -19.01 51.03
C THR A 212 -16.35 -18.86 49.51
N LYS A 213 -17.12 -19.73 48.83
CA LYS A 213 -17.31 -19.68 47.37
C LYS A 213 -17.95 -18.34 46.96
N ILE A 214 -17.16 -17.49 46.33
CA ILE A 214 -17.66 -16.24 45.74
C ILE A 214 -18.13 -16.52 44.32
N VAL A 215 -19.39 -16.18 44.03
CA VAL A 215 -20.00 -16.41 42.72
C VAL A 215 -19.43 -15.41 41.72
N GLN A 216 -18.78 -15.92 40.68
CA GLN A 216 -18.24 -15.09 39.60
C GLN A 216 -19.34 -14.62 38.66
N ARG A 217 -19.06 -13.53 37.94
CA ARG A 217 -19.96 -12.98 36.92
C ARG A 217 -19.43 -13.28 35.53
N VAL A 218 -20.31 -13.81 34.69
CA VAL A 218 -20.03 -14.12 33.28
C VAL A 218 -20.71 -13.06 32.42
N PRO A 219 -19.95 -12.27 31.65
CA PRO A 219 -20.52 -11.34 30.69
C PRO A 219 -21.25 -12.10 29.58
N VAL A 220 -22.50 -11.72 29.32
CA VAL A 220 -23.32 -12.25 28.23
C VAL A 220 -23.63 -11.12 27.27
N LYS A 221 -23.30 -11.31 25.99
CA LYS A 221 -23.57 -10.35 24.92
C LYS A 221 -24.99 -10.58 24.41
N ILE A 222 -25.77 -9.50 24.38
CA ILE A 222 -27.16 -9.49 23.94
C ILE A 222 -27.26 -8.55 22.75
N ALA A 223 -27.72 -9.08 21.62
CA ALA A 223 -28.04 -8.29 20.44
C ALA A 223 -29.41 -7.64 20.64
N VAL A 224 -29.47 -6.30 20.48
CA VAL A 224 -30.71 -5.54 20.58
C VAL A 224 -31.48 -5.66 19.26
N ASP A 225 -32.79 -5.88 19.31
CA ASP A 225 -33.62 -5.91 18.11
C ASP A 225 -33.78 -4.50 17.55
N ARG A 226 -33.32 -4.29 16.30
CA ARG A 226 -33.35 -2.97 15.63
C ARG A 226 -34.76 -2.50 15.28
N SER A 227 -35.73 -3.40 15.23
CA SER A 227 -37.13 -3.05 14.96
C SER A 227 -37.79 -2.32 16.13
N GLU A 228 -37.19 -2.38 17.33
CA GLU A 228 -37.72 -1.73 18.51
C GLU A 228 -37.46 -0.20 18.46
N PRO A 229 -38.48 0.64 18.69
CA PRO A 229 -38.38 2.09 18.53
C PRO A 229 -37.37 2.75 19.49
N LEU A 230 -37.03 2.08 20.59
CA LEU A 230 -36.07 2.55 21.59
C LEU A 230 -34.67 1.96 21.42
N ALA A 231 -34.45 1.06 20.47
CA ALA A 231 -33.14 0.43 20.25
C ALA A 231 -32.07 1.48 19.93
N ALA A 232 -32.39 2.47 19.09
CA ALA A 232 -31.48 3.58 18.74
C ALA A 232 -31.24 4.58 19.89
N ALA A 233 -32.08 4.56 20.93
CA ALA A 233 -31.94 5.43 22.10
C ALA A 233 -30.99 4.85 23.16
N LEU A 234 -30.63 3.56 23.06
CA LEU A 234 -29.66 2.94 23.96
C LEU A 234 -28.28 3.54 23.70
N ARG A 235 -27.68 4.11 24.75
CA ARG A 235 -26.35 4.72 24.71
C ARG A 235 -25.36 3.93 25.56
N PRO A 236 -24.08 3.86 25.18
CA PRO A 236 -23.05 3.30 26.03
C PRO A 236 -23.05 3.94 27.42
N GLY A 237 -22.94 3.13 28.46
CA GLY A 237 -22.87 3.58 29.86
C GLY A 237 -24.22 3.66 30.60
N LEU A 238 -25.36 3.40 29.94
CA LEU A 238 -26.64 3.31 30.64
C LEU A 238 -26.68 2.11 31.60
N SER A 239 -27.20 2.34 32.80
CA SER A 239 -27.60 1.27 33.71
C SER A 239 -28.84 0.57 33.19
N ILE A 240 -28.80 -0.75 33.17
CA ILE A 240 -29.87 -1.59 32.64
C ILE A 240 -30.14 -2.79 33.55
N ALA A 241 -31.41 -3.17 33.62
CA ALA A 241 -31.86 -4.45 34.14
C ALA A 241 -32.23 -5.37 32.97
N VAL A 242 -31.79 -6.62 33.04
CA VAL A 242 -31.96 -7.59 31.96
C VAL A 242 -32.67 -8.84 32.49
N LYS A 243 -33.76 -9.23 31.83
CA LYS A 243 -34.48 -10.49 32.07
C LYS A 243 -34.39 -11.38 30.85
N VAL A 244 -33.90 -12.60 31.05
CA VAL A 244 -33.79 -13.62 30.00
C VAL A 244 -34.92 -14.62 30.19
N ASP A 245 -35.66 -14.91 29.12
CA ASP A 245 -36.69 -15.94 29.16
C ASP A 245 -36.06 -17.33 28.97
N LEU A 246 -36.16 -18.15 30.01
CA LEU A 246 -35.61 -19.51 30.04
C LEU A 246 -36.57 -20.57 29.48
N HIS A 247 -37.83 -20.22 29.20
CA HIS A 247 -38.82 -21.15 28.63
C HIS A 247 -38.72 -21.28 27.11
N SER A 248 -38.06 -20.32 26.46
CA SER A 248 -37.78 -20.36 25.04
C SER A 248 -36.73 -21.44 24.72
N GLN A 249 -37.05 -22.33 23.78
CA GLN A 249 -36.12 -23.33 23.27
C GLN A 249 -35.07 -22.65 22.39
N GLY A 250 -33.97 -22.22 23.03
CA GLY A 250 -32.80 -21.68 22.34
C GLY A 250 -31.88 -22.76 21.76
N GLY A 251 -30.80 -22.32 21.11
CA GLY A 251 -29.77 -23.18 20.54
C GLY A 251 -28.80 -23.77 21.59
N ALA A 252 -27.51 -23.73 21.30
CA ALA A 252 -26.46 -24.26 22.18
C ALA A 252 -26.49 -23.61 23.58
N THR A 253 -26.30 -24.44 24.60
CA THR A 253 -26.02 -24.00 25.98
C THR A 253 -24.64 -23.36 26.10
N PHE A 254 -24.37 -22.69 27.23
CA PHE A 254 -23.03 -22.21 27.55
C PHE A 254 -21.94 -23.27 27.38
N ALA A 255 -22.15 -24.49 27.91
CA ALA A 255 -21.19 -25.59 27.83
C ALA A 255 -20.92 -26.06 26.39
N GLU A 256 -21.96 -26.10 25.55
CA GLU A 256 -21.86 -26.52 24.15
C GLU A 256 -21.31 -25.41 23.24
N SER A 257 -21.54 -24.14 23.59
CA SER A 257 -21.09 -22.98 22.82
C SER A 257 -19.56 -22.84 22.78
N ALA A 258 -18.86 -23.32 23.82
CA ALA A 258 -17.40 -23.37 23.87
C ALA A 258 -16.83 -24.39 22.87
N THR A 259 -17.55 -25.47 22.59
CA THR A 259 -17.13 -26.53 21.66
C THR A 259 -17.49 -26.21 20.20
N ALA A 260 -18.58 -25.46 19.98
CA ALA A 260 -19.07 -25.12 18.64
C ALA A 260 -18.35 -23.91 17.99
N GLY A 261 -17.64 -23.08 18.78
CA GLY A 261 -17.13 -21.76 18.36
C GLY A 261 -15.66 -21.69 17.93
N ALA A 262 -14.91 -22.80 17.88
CA ALA A 262 -13.50 -22.80 17.47
C ALA A 262 -13.31 -22.65 15.94
N ARG A 263 -13.97 -21.67 15.31
CA ARG A 263 -13.47 -21.09 14.06
C ARG A 263 -12.54 -19.96 14.44
N VAL A 264 -11.28 -20.33 14.63
CA VAL A 264 -10.14 -19.39 14.62
C VAL A 264 -10.34 -18.45 13.45
N VAL A 265 -10.43 -17.15 13.73
CA VAL A 265 -10.36 -16.11 12.70
C VAL A 265 -8.96 -16.17 12.12
N GLN A 266 -8.75 -17.04 11.14
CA GLN A 266 -7.57 -16.99 10.30
C GLN A 266 -7.69 -15.69 9.50
N ARG A 267 -6.86 -14.70 9.87
CA ARG A 267 -6.53 -13.61 8.96
C ARG A 267 -6.09 -14.25 7.63
N PRO A 268 -6.68 -13.88 6.49
CA PRO A 268 -6.06 -14.25 5.22
C PRO A 268 -4.71 -13.53 5.17
N THR A 269 -3.64 -14.32 5.24
CA THR A 269 -2.30 -13.91 4.80
C THR A 269 -2.41 -13.50 3.35
N ALA A 270 -2.34 -12.20 3.09
CA ALA A 270 -2.09 -11.68 1.77
C ALA A 270 -0.59 -11.85 1.48
N GLU A 271 -0.22 -13.02 0.95
CA GLU A 271 1.05 -13.22 0.27
C GLU A 271 0.92 -14.38 -0.72
N ALA A 272 1.55 -14.20 -1.90
CA ALA A 272 1.63 -15.09 -3.05
C ALA A 272 0.45 -15.09 -4.05
N ALA A 273 0.47 -14.11 -4.97
CA ALA A 273 0.29 -14.36 -6.39
C ALA A 273 1.04 -13.27 -7.19
N GLU A 274 1.97 -13.74 -8.03
CA GLU A 274 2.70 -13.11 -9.16
C GLU A 274 2.72 -11.59 -9.34
#